data_AF-A0AAE6CHG2-F1
#
_entry.id   AF-A0AAE6CHG2-F1
#
_cell.length_a   1.000
_cell.length_b   1.000
_cell.length_c   1.000
_cell.angle_alpha   90.00
_cell.angle_beta   90.00
_cell.angle_gamma   90.00
#
_symmetry.space_group_name_H-M   'P 1'
#
loop_
_entity.id
_entity.type
_entity.pdbx_description
1 polymer ?
#
loop_
_entity_poly.entity_id
_entity_poly.type
_entity_poly.pdbx_seq_one_letter_code
_entity_poly.pdbx_strand_id
1 'polypeptide(L)'
;MALSFSHDIDLYNQGILTIYILNASVIRRLALEGCQEDYDRVPSWLRDEINRDIEKFHKTGVWMIVSNEGVENFEVIAEKFSTKFWSC
;
A
#
# COMPACT_ATOMS: atom_id res chain seq x y z
N MET A 1 -9.79 11.99 10.89
CA MET A 1 -10.44 10.68 11.04
C MET A 1 -9.33 9.65 10.82
N ALA A 2 -9.12 8.70 11.72
CA ALA A 2 -8.03 7.74 11.56
C ALA A 2 -8.37 6.72 10.46
N LEU A 3 -7.38 6.37 9.63
CA LEU A 3 -7.58 5.31 8.64
C LEU A 3 -7.71 3.96 9.33
N SER A 4 -8.61 3.11 8.81
CA SER A 4 -8.77 1.73 9.27
C SER A 4 -8.49 0.78 8.11
N PHE A 5 -7.62 -0.18 8.37
CA PHE A 5 -7.22 -1.24 7.42
C PHE A 5 -7.78 -2.62 7.81
N SER A 6 -8.56 -2.68 8.89
CA SER A 6 -9.10 -3.93 9.46
C SER A 6 -9.85 -4.77 8.43
N HIS A 7 -10.74 -4.15 7.65
CA HIS A 7 -11.51 -4.85 6.63
C HIS A 7 -10.61 -5.50 5.56
N ASP A 8 -9.63 -4.78 5.03
CA ASP A 8 -8.74 -5.31 3.99
C ASP A 8 -7.84 -6.44 4.55
N ILE A 9 -7.41 -6.30 5.81
CA ILE A 9 -6.67 -7.35 6.52
C ILE A 9 -7.54 -8.59 6.75
N ASP A 10 -8.81 -8.43 7.12
CA ASP A 10 -9.74 -9.54 7.30
C ASP A 10 -9.98 -10.29 5.99
N LEU A 11 -10.14 -9.56 4.87
CA LEU A 11 -10.28 -10.18 3.55
C LEU A 11 -9.00 -10.92 3.12
N TYR A 12 -7.81 -10.40 3.45
CA TYR A 12 -6.55 -11.10 3.24
C TYR A 12 -6.45 -12.38 4.08
N ASN A 13 -6.81 -12.32 5.37
CA ASN A 13 -6.79 -13.48 6.27
C ASN A 13 -7.79 -14.58 5.83
N GLN A 14 -8.87 -14.20 5.14
CA GLN A 14 -9.82 -15.13 4.53
C GLN A 14 -9.36 -15.70 3.19
N GLY A 15 -8.20 -15.26 2.67
CA GLY A 15 -7.67 -15.68 1.37
C GLY A 15 -8.39 -15.04 0.17
N ILE A 16 -9.19 -13.99 0.39
CA ILE A 16 -9.93 -13.29 -0.66
C ILE A 16 -9.00 -12.28 -1.37
N LEU A 17 -8.17 -11.58 -0.60
CA LEU A 17 -7.16 -10.66 -1.12
C LEU A 17 -5.78 -11.33 -1.18
N THR A 18 -5.03 -11.02 -2.23
CA THR A 18 -3.59 -11.31 -2.26
C THR A 18 -2.82 -10.26 -1.48
N ILE A 19 -1.60 -10.59 -1.05
CA ILE A 19 -0.73 -9.63 -0.36
C ILE A 19 -0.45 -8.38 -1.23
N TYR A 20 -0.32 -8.56 -2.55
CA TYR A 20 -0.10 -7.45 -3.49
C TYR A 20 -1.27 -6.47 -3.52
N ILE A 21 -2.51 -6.99 -3.54
CA ILE A 21 -3.72 -6.14 -3.54
C ILE A 21 -3.89 -5.44 -2.19
N LEU A 22 -3.63 -6.14 -1.08
CA LEU A 22 -3.64 -5.54 0.25
C LEU A 22 -2.64 -4.38 0.34
N ASN A 23 -1.37 -4.61 -0.04
CA ASN A 23 -0.34 -3.58 -0.03
C ASN A 23 -0.76 -2.36 -0.85
N ALA A 24 -1.24 -2.57 -2.07
CA ALA A 24 -1.70 -1.49 -2.93
C ALA A 24 -2.85 -0.69 -2.33
N SER A 25 -3.84 -1.36 -1.74
CA SER A 25 -4.97 -0.69 -1.10
C SER A 25 -4.50 0.21 0.05
N VAL A 26 -3.62 -0.32 0.89
CA VAL A 26 -3.09 0.39 2.06
C VAL A 26 -2.23 1.58 1.61
N ILE A 27 -1.30 1.37 0.68
CA ILE A 27 -0.45 2.44 0.13
C ILE A 27 -1.31 3.51 -0.56
N ARG A 28 -2.35 3.13 -1.31
CA ARG A 28 -3.28 4.07 -1.94
C ARG A 28 -3.99 4.95 -0.91
N ARG A 29 -4.55 4.36 0.15
CA ARG A 29 -5.21 5.12 1.22
C ARG A 29 -4.24 6.05 1.94
N LEU A 30 -3.05 5.56 2.29
CA LEU A 30 -2.02 6.38 2.94
C LEU A 30 -1.55 7.53 2.05
N ALA A 31 -1.34 7.29 0.76
CA ALA A 31 -0.93 8.33 -0.19
C ALA A 31 -2.01 9.42 -0.37
N LEU A 32 -3.29 9.04 -0.38
CA LEU A 32 -4.39 9.97 -0.60
C LEU A 32 -4.76 10.75 0.66
N GLU A 33 -4.85 10.07 1.80
CA GLU A 33 -5.52 10.59 3.00
C GLU A 33 -4.69 10.45 4.29
N GLY A 34 -3.65 9.62 4.29
CA GLY A 34 -2.90 9.28 5.50
C GLY A 34 -1.70 10.17 5.80
N CYS A 35 -1.24 10.08 7.04
CA CYS A 35 0.03 10.64 7.51
C CYS A 35 0.88 9.56 8.23
N GLN A 36 2.05 9.94 8.76
CA GLN A 36 2.95 9.04 9.48
C GLN A 36 2.25 8.24 10.58
N GLU A 37 1.36 8.88 11.35
CA GLU A 37 0.63 8.21 12.44
C GLU A 37 -0.29 7.08 11.96
N ASP A 38 -0.89 7.21 10.78
CA ASP A 38 -1.76 6.17 10.21
C ASP A 38 -0.94 4.95 9.76
N TYR A 39 0.26 5.17 9.22
CA TYR A 39 1.17 4.09 8.86
C TYR A 39 1.76 3.40 10.09
N ASP A 40 2.05 4.14 11.16
CA ASP A 40 2.53 3.57 12.42
C ASP A 40 1.48 2.65 13.07
N ARG A 41 0.20 2.79 12.69
CA ARG A 41 -0.89 1.88 13.08
C ARG A 41 -1.04 0.65 12.17
N VAL A 42 -0.43 0.64 10.99
CA VAL A 42 -0.39 -0.54 10.11
C VAL A 42 0.38 -1.66 10.82
N PRO A 43 -0.08 -2.92 10.82
CA PRO A 43 0.68 -4.02 11.41
C PRO A 43 2.12 -4.10 10.87
N SER A 44 3.09 -4.42 11.73
CA SER A 44 4.51 -4.40 11.35
C SER A 44 4.83 -5.28 10.14
N TRP A 45 4.25 -6.48 10.08
CA TRP A 45 4.43 -7.40 8.95
C TRP A 45 3.98 -6.78 7.62
N LEU A 46 2.90 -5.98 7.63
CA LEU A 46 2.37 -5.33 6.45
C LEU A 46 3.21 -4.11 6.08
N ARG A 47 3.73 -3.37 7.08
CA ARG A 47 4.71 -2.30 6.82
C ARG A 47 5.98 -2.83 6.16
N ASP A 48 6.47 -3.99 6.58
CA ASP A 48 7.66 -4.61 5.98
C ASP A 48 7.42 -4.96 4.51
N GLU A 49 6.23 -5.48 4.18
CA GLU A 49 5.84 -5.76 2.80
C GLU A 49 5.68 -4.48 1.96
N ILE A 50 5.05 -3.44 2.52
CA ILE A 50 4.96 -2.12 1.89
C ILE A 50 6.35 -1.55 1.60
N ASN A 51 7.26 -1.62 2.57
CA ASN A 51 8.62 -1.12 2.39
C ASN A 51 9.37 -1.88 1.30
N ARG A 52 9.22 -3.20 1.23
CA ARG A 52 9.80 -4.01 0.14
C ARG A 52 9.27 -3.61 -1.22
N ASP A 53 7.96 -3.40 -1.35
CA ASP A 53 7.34 -3.01 -2.61
C ASP A 53 7.79 -1.60 -3.04
N ILE A 54 7.85 -0.65 -2.11
CA ILE A 54 8.33 0.72 -2.39
C ILE A 54 9.83 0.75 -2.72
N GLU A 55 10.66 0.00 -2.00
CA GLU A 55 12.09 -0.13 -2.33
C GLU A 55 12.29 -0.74 -3.72
N LYS A 56 11.48 -1.75 -4.06
CA LYS A 56 11.51 -2.36 -5.40
C LYS A 56 11.13 -1.32 -6.45
N PHE A 57 10.06 -0.56 -6.22
CA PHE A 57 9.64 0.53 -7.09
C PHE A 57 10.74 1.58 -7.28
N HIS A 58 11.44 2.00 -6.22
CA HIS A 58 12.56 2.93 -6.33
C HIS A 58 13.73 2.40 -7.18
N LYS A 59 13.91 1.07 -7.23
CA LYS A 59 14.95 0.43 -8.04
C LYS A 59 14.53 0.24 -9.50
N THR A 60 13.27 -0.09 -9.74
CA THR A 60 12.77 -0.46 -11.09
C THR A 60 12.08 0.68 -11.83
N GLY A 61 11.59 1.69 -11.10
CA GLY A 61 10.70 2.73 -11.63
C GLY A 61 9.32 2.23 -12.02
N VAL A 62 9.00 0.96 -11.75
CA VAL A 62 7.78 0.30 -12.24
C VAL A 62 7.08 -0.40 -11.10
N TRP A 63 5.78 -0.14 -10.95
CA TRP A 63 4.92 -0.88 -10.03
C TRP A 63 3.55 -1.16 -10.68
N MET A 64 3.40 -2.42 -11.08
CA MET A 64 2.21 -2.93 -11.78
C MET A 64 1.63 -4.07 -10.96
N ILE A 65 0.30 -4.06 -10.78
CA ILE A 65 -0.42 -5.13 -10.10
C ILE A 65 -1.25 -5.86 -11.13
N VAL A 66 -1.06 -7.18 -11.18
CA VAL A 66 -1.82 -8.08 -12.03
C VAL A 66 -2.89 -8.73 -11.16
N SER A 67 -4.15 -8.52 -11.51
CA SER A 67 -5.32 -9.13 -10.89
C SER A 67 -6.16 -9.85 -11.95
N ASN A 68 -7.22 -10.52 -11.51
CA ASN A 68 -8.19 -11.13 -12.43
C ASN A 68 -8.98 -10.09 -13.23
N GLU A 69 -8.98 -8.82 -12.80
CA GLU A 69 -9.67 -7.73 -13.48
C GLU A 69 -8.78 -7.01 -14.50
N GLY A 70 -7.46 -7.24 -14.46
CA GLY A 70 -6.51 -6.68 -15.41
C GLY A 70 -5.17 -6.32 -14.79
N VAL A 71 -4.45 -5.45 -15.49
CA VAL A 71 -3.18 -4.89 -15.02
C VAL A 71 -3.38 -3.42 -14.69
N GLU A 72 -3.12 -3.06 -13.44
CA GLU A 72 -3.20 -1.69 -12.96
C GLU A 72 -1.80 -1.11 -12.73
N ASN A 73 -1.59 0.13 -13.19
CA ASN A 73 -0.39 0.91 -12.89
C ASN A 73 -0.57 1.66 -11.56
N PHE A 74 0.34 1.41 -10.62
CA PHE A 74 0.38 2.05 -9.31
C PHE A 74 1.56 3.01 -9.11
N GLU A 75 2.34 3.31 -10.16
CA GLU A 75 3.51 4.18 -10.11
C GLU A 75 3.17 5.56 -9.53
N VAL A 76 2.13 6.22 -10.05
CA VAL A 76 1.67 7.54 -9.54
C VAL A 76 1.30 7.48 -8.05
N ILE A 77 0.75 6.36 -7.60
CA ILE A 77 0.39 6.16 -6.20
C ILE A 77 1.64 5.93 -5.34
N ALA A 78 2.60 5.13 -5.79
CA ALA A 78 3.87 4.95 -5.10
C ALA A 78 4.70 6.24 -5.05
N GLU A 79 4.68 7.06 -6.10
CA GLU A 79 5.32 8.37 -6.10
C GLU A 79 4.68 9.30 -5.07
N LYS A 80 3.34 9.37 -5.05
CA LYS A 80 2.61 10.16 -4.04
C LYS A 80 2.90 9.67 -2.63
N PHE A 81 2.90 8.35 -2.42
CA PHE A 81 3.29 7.76 -1.14
C PHE A 81 4.72 8.16 -0.77
N SER A 82 5.67 8.04 -1.69
CA SER A 82 7.08 8.36 -1.44
C SER A 82 7.35 9.84 -1.15
N THR A 83 6.55 10.75 -1.72
CA THR A 83 6.78 12.21 -1.64
C THR A 83 5.96 12.89 -0.55
N LYS A 84 4.69 12.51 -0.40
CA LYS A 84 3.74 13.19 0.50
C LYS A 84 3.83 12.66 1.92
N PHE A 85 4.08 11.36 2.09
CA PHE A 85 3.96 10.69 3.37
C PHE A 85 4.94 11.21 4.44
N TRP A 86 6.14 11.63 4.03
CA TRP A 86 7.17 12.19 4.94
C TRP A 86 7.03 13.69 5.23
N SER A 87 6.02 14.35 4.66
CA SER A 87 5.86 15.81 4.73
C SER A 87 4.75 16.29 5.67
N CYS A 88 4.04 15.36 6.31
CA CYS A 88 2.99 15.64 7.30
C CYS A 88 3.51 15.65 8.73
#